data_AF-A0A7S2YQU2-F1
#
_entry.id   AF-A0A7S2YQU2-F1
#
_cell.length_a   1.000
_cell.length_b   1.000
_cell.length_c   1.000
_cell.angle_alpha   90.00
_cell.angle_beta   90.00
_cell.angle_gamma   90.00
#
_symmetry.space_group_name_H-M   'P 1'
#
loop_
_entity.id
_entity.type
_entity.pdbx_description
1 polymer ?
#
loop_
_entity_poly.entity_id
_entity_poly.type
_entity_poly.pdbx_seq_one_letter_code
_entity_poly.pdbx_strand_id
1 'polypeptide(L)'
;VGSTSNFGHSVSFSKGASILAIGAPWYDLTSSRKDSGRAYIYQFNGSTRRWIQKGTLETAVENDLYGWSVDMASDGSALAVGVPWHRGSSLYRSGMVHVANVYL
;
A
#
# COMPACT_ATOMS: atom_id res chain seq x y z
N VAL A 1 -3.39 -7.70 11.12
CA VAL A 1 -4.12 -7.45 9.86
C VAL A 1 -5.43 -8.23 9.90
N GLY A 2 -6.56 -7.64 9.52
CA GLY A 2 -7.87 -8.32 9.56
C GLY A 2 -7.96 -9.43 8.50
N SER A 3 -8.68 -10.51 8.78
CA SER A 3 -8.75 -11.73 7.97
C SER A 3 -9.33 -11.54 6.56
N THR A 4 -10.01 -10.41 6.29
CA THR A 4 -10.58 -10.08 4.98
C THR A 4 -9.72 -9.11 4.16
N SER A 5 -8.67 -8.52 4.75
CA SER A 5 -7.89 -7.44 4.11
C SER A 5 -7.08 -7.88 2.88
N ASN A 6 -6.93 -9.19 2.69
CA ASN A 6 -6.09 -9.79 1.65
C ASN A 6 -4.66 -9.24 1.64
N PHE A 7 -4.10 -9.05 2.85
CA PHE A 7 -2.71 -8.64 3.02
C PHE A 7 -1.77 -9.62 2.30
N GLY A 8 -0.87 -9.09 1.46
CA GLY A 8 -0.03 -9.90 0.59
C GLY A 8 -0.53 -9.98 -0.86
N HIS A 9 -1.62 -9.30 -1.20
CA HIS A 9 -2.18 -9.27 -2.55
C HIS A 9 -1.16 -8.77 -3.60
N SER A 10 -0.33 -7.79 -3.24
CA SER A 10 0.78 -7.31 -4.05
C SER A 10 2.00 -7.10 -3.16
N VAL A 11 3.19 -7.39 -3.67
CA VAL A 11 4.46 -7.27 -2.93
C VAL A 11 5.55 -6.69 -3.82
N SER A 12 6.40 -5.82 -3.27
CA SER A 12 7.56 -5.27 -3.99
C SER A 12 8.70 -4.93 -3.03
N PHE A 13 9.94 -5.09 -3.48
CA PHE A 13 11.16 -4.81 -2.72
C PHE A 13 11.97 -3.68 -3.36
N SER A 14 12.68 -2.92 -2.54
CA SER A 14 13.80 -2.11 -3.01
C SER A 14 14.97 -3.00 -3.45
N LYS A 15 15.94 -2.44 -4.17
CA LYS A 15 17.19 -3.13 -4.52
C LYS A 15 17.93 -3.49 -3.23
N GLY A 16 18.32 -4.77 -3.11
CA GLY A 16 18.95 -5.29 -1.89
C GLY A 16 17.97 -5.67 -0.78
N ALA A 17 16.65 -5.61 -1.03
CA ALA A 17 15.60 -6.06 -0.13
C ALA A 17 15.68 -5.44 1.27
N SER A 18 16.01 -4.14 1.34
CA SER A 18 16.06 -3.39 2.60
C SER A 18 14.69 -2.83 2.99
N ILE A 19 13.81 -2.61 2.01
CA ILE A 19 12.43 -2.15 2.17
C ILE A 19 11.50 -3.11 1.42
N LEU A 20 10.35 -3.38 2.01
CA LEU A 20 9.27 -4.21 1.47
C LEU A 20 7.95 -3.45 1.54
N ALA A 21 7.27 -3.34 0.41
CA ALA A 21 5.90 -2.87 0.31
C ALA A 21 4.93 -4.04 0.16
N ILE A 22 3.81 -4.01 0.89
CA ILE A 22 2.77 -5.04 0.83
C ILE A 22 1.40 -4.39 0.70
N GLY A 23 0.62 -4.81 -0.29
CA GLY A 23 -0.75 -4.37 -0.52
C GLY A 23 -1.79 -5.22 0.23
N ALA A 24 -2.85 -4.55 0.68
CA ALA A 24 -4.04 -5.14 1.30
C ALA A 24 -5.30 -4.37 0.82
N PRO A 25 -5.73 -4.58 -0.44
CA PRO A 25 -6.75 -3.75 -1.09
C PRO A 25 -8.13 -3.85 -0.45
N TRP A 26 -8.44 -4.93 0.26
CA TRP A 26 -9.73 -5.15 0.93
C TRP A 26 -9.68 -4.77 2.42
N TYR A 27 -8.70 -3.95 2.80
CA TYR A 27 -8.63 -3.42 4.16
C TYR A 27 -9.72 -2.37 4.39
N ASP A 28 -10.54 -2.60 5.41
CA ASP A 28 -11.53 -1.64 5.91
C ASP A 28 -10.86 -0.63 6.85
N LEU A 29 -10.88 0.66 6.48
CA LEU A 29 -10.34 1.71 7.36
C LEU A 29 -11.25 1.96 8.57
N THR A 30 -12.55 2.01 8.32
CA THR A 30 -13.62 2.11 9.33
C THR A 30 -14.83 1.30 8.85
N SER A 31 -15.84 1.11 9.71
CA SER A 31 -17.09 0.44 9.32
C SER A 31 -17.84 1.11 8.17
N SER A 32 -17.62 2.41 7.95
CA SER A 32 -18.19 3.23 6.87
C SER A 32 -17.24 3.46 5.70
N ARG A 33 -16.00 2.96 5.77
CA ARG A 33 -14.97 3.07 4.73
C ARG A 33 -14.43 1.68 4.45
N LYS A 34 -15.33 0.83 3.95
CA LYS A 34 -15.01 -0.54 3.56
C LYS A 34 -14.19 -0.56 2.29
N ASP A 35 -13.33 -1.56 2.18
CA ASP A 35 -12.52 -1.82 0.98
C ASP A 35 -11.77 -0.57 0.49
N SER A 36 -11.43 0.33 1.42
CA SER A 36 -10.60 1.50 1.13
C SER A 36 -9.21 1.05 0.70
N GLY A 37 -8.73 -0.05 1.30
CA GLY A 37 -7.42 -0.61 1.04
C GLY A 37 -6.30 0.10 1.80
N ARG A 38 -5.15 -0.56 1.85
CA ARG A 38 -3.94 -0.09 2.52
C ARG A 38 -2.70 -0.71 1.88
N ALA A 39 -1.60 0.03 1.86
CA ALA A 39 -0.26 -0.49 1.62
C ALA A 39 0.57 -0.37 2.90
N TYR A 40 1.40 -1.37 3.17
CA TYR A 40 2.25 -1.47 4.34
C TYR A 40 3.71 -1.36 3.89
N ILE A 41 4.51 -0.65 4.67
CA ILE A 41 5.94 -0.50 4.42
C ILE A 41 6.68 -1.15 5.58
N TYR A 42 7.57 -2.09 5.26
CA TYR A 42 8.46 -2.75 6.20
C TYR A 42 9.91 -2.45 5.85
N GLN A 43 10.76 -2.34 6.86
CA GLN A 43 12.20 -2.23 6.72
C GLN A 43 12.88 -3.41 7.39
N PHE A 44 13.86 -3.99 6.70
CA PHE A 44 14.66 -5.06 7.26
C PHE A 44 15.67 -4.49 8.26
N ASN A 45 15.62 -4.97 9.50
CA ASN A 45 16.65 -4.68 10.49
C ASN A 45 17.71 -5.79 10.46
N GLY A 46 18.87 -5.46 9.89
CA GLY A 46 19.99 -6.40 9.76
C GLY A 46 20.54 -6.93 11.08
N SER A 47 20.49 -6.13 12.15
CA SER A 47 20.98 -6.52 13.48
C SER A 47 20.08 -7.55 14.15
N THR A 48 18.77 -7.39 14.03
CA THR A 48 17.79 -8.31 14.64
C THR A 48 17.31 -9.40 13.69
N ARG A 49 17.67 -9.31 12.40
CA ARG A 49 17.17 -10.17 11.31
C ARG A 49 15.65 -10.23 11.24
N ARG A 50 14.98 -9.10 11.48
CA ARG A 50 13.51 -8.99 11.49
C ARG A 50 13.04 -7.87 10.58
N TRP A 51 11.88 -8.08 9.99
CA TRP A 51 11.12 -7.02 9.31
C TRP A 51 10.38 -6.19 10.35
N ILE A 52 10.57 -4.88 10.29
CA ILE A 52 9.93 -3.91 11.18
C ILE A 52 9.00 -3.06 10.33
N GLN A 53 7.72 -2.98 10.70
CA GLN A 53 6.78 -2.09 10.01
C GLN A 53 7.17 -0.64 10.27
N LYS A 54 7.41 0.11 9.20
CA LYS A 54 7.79 1.53 9.25
C LYS A 54 6.59 2.45 9.12
N GLY A 55 5.57 2.02 8.38
CA GLY A 55 4.39 2.84 8.15
C GLY A 55 3.35 2.13 7.31
N THR A 56 2.28 2.87 7.05
CA THR A 56 1.18 2.46 6.18
C THR A 56 0.76 3.65 5.31
N LEU A 57 0.34 3.36 4.09
CA LEU A 57 -0.31 4.30 3.19
C LEU A 57 -1.74 3.82 2.97
N GLU A 58 -2.69 4.74 2.95
CA GLU A 58 -4.11 4.42 2.82
C GLU A 58 -4.88 5.59 2.19
N THR A 59 -6.13 5.31 1.83
CA THR A 59 -7.12 6.29 1.38
C THR A 59 -8.29 6.28 2.34
N ALA A 60 -9.00 7.41 2.44
CA ALA A 60 -10.22 7.53 3.23
C ALA A 60 -11.50 7.27 2.40
N VAL A 61 -11.34 6.88 1.13
CA VAL A 61 -12.45 6.67 0.20
C VAL A 61 -12.84 5.20 0.18
N GLU A 62 -14.12 4.94 0.33
CA GLU A 62 -14.71 3.59 0.30
C GLU A 62 -14.56 2.96 -1.10
N ASN A 63 -14.26 1.66 -1.16
CA ASN A 63 -14.09 0.87 -2.39
C ASN A 63 -12.98 1.34 -3.35
N ASP A 64 -12.00 2.09 -2.87
CA ASP A 64 -10.88 2.57 -3.70
C ASP A 64 -9.88 1.44 -4.03
N LEU A 65 -9.83 0.39 -3.20
CA LEU A 65 -8.92 -0.75 -3.35
C LEU A 65 -7.44 -0.33 -3.35
N TYR A 66 -7.08 0.61 -2.49
CA TYR A 66 -5.72 1.11 -2.35
C TYR A 66 -4.76 -0.03 -1.99
N GLY A 67 -3.62 -0.12 -2.69
CA GLY A 67 -2.70 -1.24 -2.51
C GLY A 67 -3.07 -2.46 -3.35
N TRP A 68 -3.88 -2.30 -4.41
CA TRP A 68 -4.10 -3.35 -5.40
C TRP A 68 -2.82 -3.75 -6.13
N SER A 69 -1.97 -2.76 -6.42
CA SER A 69 -0.62 -2.97 -6.93
C SER A 69 0.33 -2.05 -6.20
N VAL A 70 1.56 -2.50 -6.02
CA VAL A 70 2.64 -1.72 -5.39
C VAL A 70 3.90 -1.88 -6.21
N ASP A 71 4.64 -0.80 -6.42
CA ASP A 71 5.96 -0.82 -7.03
C ASP A 71 6.92 0.10 -6.28
N MET A 72 8.03 -0.47 -5.82
CA MET A 72 9.01 0.18 -4.96
C MET A 72 10.19 0.61 -5.79
N ALA A 73 10.58 1.89 -5.67
CA ALA A 73 11.78 2.39 -6.32
C ALA A 73 13.00 1.58 -5.89
N SER A 74 13.93 1.37 -6.82
CA SER A 74 15.14 0.57 -6.56
C SER A 74 15.95 1.11 -5.38
N ASP A 75 16.02 2.43 -5.21
CA ASP A 75 16.69 3.09 -4.09
C ASP A 75 15.86 3.12 -2.79
N GLY A 76 14.60 2.66 -2.84
CA GLY A 76 13.67 2.66 -1.72
C GLY A 76 13.11 4.04 -1.37
N SER A 77 13.33 5.07 -2.19
CA SER A 77 12.92 6.44 -1.87
C SER A 77 11.43 6.70 -2.09
N ALA A 78 10.83 6.01 -3.07
CA ALA A 78 9.45 6.19 -3.48
C ALA A 78 8.71 4.85 -3.65
N LEU A 79 7.40 4.91 -3.46
CA LEU A 79 6.48 3.80 -3.64
C LEU A 79 5.28 4.26 -4.47
N ALA A 80 5.07 3.63 -5.62
CA ALA A 80 3.85 3.77 -6.40
C ALA A 80 2.80 2.77 -5.91
N VAL A 81 1.58 3.24 -5.67
CA VAL A 81 0.46 2.40 -5.22
C VAL A 81 -0.74 2.60 -6.13
N GLY A 82 -1.23 1.49 -6.70
CA GLY A 82 -2.42 1.49 -7.54
C GLY A 82 -3.70 1.55 -6.72
N VAL A 83 -4.64 2.35 -7.21
CA VAL A 83 -5.97 2.61 -6.65
C VAL A 83 -7.00 2.50 -7.78
N PRO A 84 -7.25 1.28 -8.28
CA PRO A 84 -7.92 1.08 -9.58
C PRO A 84 -9.37 1.58 -9.59
N TRP A 85 -10.00 1.66 -8.42
CA TRP A 85 -11.41 2.01 -8.30
C TRP A 85 -11.63 3.44 -7.80
N HIS A 86 -10.54 4.22 -7.73
CA HIS A 86 -10.60 5.62 -7.37
C HIS A 86 -11.61 6.38 -8.24
N ARG A 87 -12.47 7.15 -7.59
CA ARG A 87 -13.50 7.96 -8.23
C ARG A 87 -12.99 9.39 -8.38
N GLY A 88 -12.46 9.71 -9.56
CA GLY A 88 -12.20 11.10 -9.95
C GLY A 88 -13.50 11.91 -10.08
N SER A 89 -13.39 13.24 -10.05
CA SER A 89 -14.51 14.20 -9.94
C SER A 89 -15.58 14.15 -11.06
N SER A 90 -15.43 13.30 -12.07
CA SER A 90 -16.41 13.17 -13.17
C SER A 90 -16.50 11.79 -13.85
N LEU A 91 -15.76 10.76 -13.40
CA LEU A 91 -15.79 9.42 -14.00
C LEU A 91 -15.81 8.32 -12.93
N TYR A 92 -16.71 7.35 -13.08
CA TYR A 92 -16.79 6.16 -12.23
C TYR A 92 -15.55 5.28 -12.44
N ARG A 93 -14.76 5.02 -11.38
CA ARG A 93 -13.57 4.14 -11.39
C ARG A 93 -12.53 4.50 -12.47
N SER A 94 -12.17 5.78 -12.57
CA SER A 94 -11.10 6.22 -13.47
C SER A 94 -9.73 5.67 -13.09
N GLY A 95 -9.58 5.19 -11.86
CA GLY A 95 -8.32 4.73 -11.31
C GLY A 95 -7.38 5.88 -10.97
N MET A 96 -6.40 5.60 -10.13
CA MET A 96 -5.33 6.50 -9.74
C MET A 96 -4.07 5.69 -9.41
N VAL A 97 -2.89 6.31 -9.58
CA VAL A 97 -1.65 5.87 -8.93
C VAL A 97 -1.24 6.94 -7.94
N HIS A 98 -1.07 6.57 -6.67
CA HIS A 98 -0.48 7.42 -5.65
C HIS A 98 1.01 7.10 -5.53
N VAL A 99 1.87 8.09 -5.79
CA VAL A 99 3.31 7.98 -5.55
C VAL A 99 3.64 8.68 -4.23
N ALA A 100 4.16 7.93 -3.27
CA ALA A 100 4.51 8.42 -1.94
C ALA A 100 6.02 8.29 -1.70
N ASN A 101 6.58 9.27 -0.98
CA ASN A 101 7.94 9.16 -0.46
C ASN A 101 7.94 8.22 0.76
N VAL A 102 8.90 7.32 0.82
CA VAL A 102 8.97 6.28 1.86
C VAL A 102 9.57 6.82 3.18
N TYR A 103 10.26 7.96 3.13
CA TYR A 103 11.07 8.49 4.22
C TYR A 103 10.64 9.87 4.76
N LEU A 104 9.44 10.36 4.42
CA LEU A 104 8.97 11.70 4.82
C LEU A 104 7.61 11.66 5.49
#